data_AF-A0A2N2PS09-F1
#
_entry.id   AF-A0A2N2PS09-F1
#
_cell.length_a   1.000
_cell.length_b   1.000
_cell.length_c   1.000
_cell.angle_alpha   90.00
_cell.angle_beta   90.00
_cell.angle_gamma   90.00
#
_symmetry.space_group_name_H-M   'P 1'
#
loop_
_entity.id
_entity.type
_entity.pdbx_description
1 polymer ?
#
loop_
_entity_poly.entity_id
_entity_poly.type
_entity_poly.pdbx_seq_one_letter_code
_entity_poly.pdbx_strand_id
1 'polypeptide(L)'
;MKQKWLIVGILAVLMLLVCVAGILAVASTREFLYSSETPFQETIEKTFTVDGPATLDLENVCGNTTVTGSAGNQVQVTAQMQSWGKDEEDARRQVEVQMTQQGNRITIRVVY
;
A
#
# COMPACT_ATOMS: atom_id res chain seq x y z
N MET A 1 0.87 -63.70 -21.42
CA MET A 1 1.73 -62.50 -21.57
C MET A 1 0.95 -61.19 -21.68
N LYS A 2 -0.23 -61.14 -22.32
CA LYS A 2 -1.04 -59.90 -22.50
C LYS A 2 -1.56 -59.25 -21.20
N GLN A 3 -1.88 -60.03 -20.17
CA GLN A 3 -2.35 -59.50 -18.87
C GLN A 3 -1.29 -58.69 -18.11
N LYS A 4 0.00 -59.03 -18.24
CA LYS A 4 1.08 -58.31 -17.54
C LYS A 4 1.23 -56.87 -18.07
N TRP A 5 1.01 -56.67 -19.37
CA TRP A 5 1.06 -55.34 -20.01
C TRP A 5 -0.15 -54.46 -19.67
N LEU A 6 -1.33 -55.06 -19.46
CA LEU A 6 -2.52 -54.33 -18.98
C LEU A 6 -2.35 -53.80 -17.55
N ILE A 7 -1.75 -54.59 -16.66
CA ILE A 7 -1.52 -54.18 -15.26
C ILE A 7 -0.52 -53.01 -15.21
N VAL A 8 0.56 -53.06 -16.00
CA VAL A 8 1.54 -51.97 -16.08
C VAL A 8 0.92 -50.68 -16.60
N GLY A 9 0.03 -50.77 -17.60
CA GLY A 9 -0.70 -49.60 -18.12
C GLY A 9 -1.60 -48.95 -17.08
N ILE A 10 -2.36 -49.76 -16.32
CA ILE A 10 -3.25 -49.25 -15.26
C ILE A 10 -2.46 -48.60 -14.13
N LEU A 11 -1.33 -49.17 -13.74
CA LEU A 11 -0.46 -48.63 -12.68
C LEU A 11 0.16 -47.29 -13.09
N ALA A 12 0.58 -47.15 -14.35
CA ALA A 12 1.10 -45.90 -14.88
C ALA A 12 0.04 -44.79 -14.89
N VAL A 13 -1.20 -45.11 -15.28
CA VAL A 13 -2.32 -44.15 -15.28
C VAL A 13 -2.69 -43.72 -13.87
N LEU A 14 -2.73 -44.65 -12.91
CA LEU A 14 -2.97 -44.34 -11.51
C LEU A 14 -1.91 -43.41 -10.91
N MET A 15 -0.63 -43.66 -11.21
CA MET A 15 0.46 -42.80 -10.77
C MET A 15 0.34 -41.39 -11.36
N LEU A 16 -0.01 -41.28 -12.65
CA LEU A 16 -0.20 -40.00 -13.33
C LEU A 16 -1.36 -39.21 -12.73
N LEU A 17 -2.47 -39.87 -12.38
CA LEU A 17 -3.61 -39.25 -11.69
C LEU A 17 -3.23 -38.72 -10.30
N VAL A 18 -2.42 -39.46 -9.54
CA VAL A 18 -1.93 -39.01 -8.22
C VAL A 18 -1.02 -37.79 -8.36
N CYS A 19 -0.13 -37.77 -9.37
CA CYS A 19 0.71 -36.61 -9.64
C CYS A 19 -0.10 -35.37 -10.04
N VAL A 20 -1.11 -35.51 -10.90
CA VAL A 20 -1.97 -34.40 -11.33
C VAL A 20 -2.81 -33.86 -10.17
N ALA A 21 -3.37 -34.74 -9.32
CA ALA A 21 -4.11 -34.33 -8.13
C ALA A 21 -3.22 -33.60 -7.11
N GLY A 22 -1.98 -34.05 -6.93
CA GLY A 22 -1.00 -33.38 -6.06
C GLY A 22 -0.63 -31.98 -6.54
N ILE A 23 -0.44 -31.80 -7.86
CA ILE A 23 -0.12 -30.50 -8.45
C ILE A 23 -1.31 -29.53 -8.31
N LEU A 24 -2.55 -29.99 -8.51
CA LEU A 24 -3.76 -29.17 -8.33
C LEU A 24 -3.98 -28.74 -6.87
N ALA A 25 -3.67 -29.60 -5.89
CA ALA A 25 -3.79 -29.27 -4.47
C ALA A 25 -2.73 -28.24 -3.99
N VAL A 26 -1.54 -28.26 -4.59
CA VAL A 26 -0.49 -27.26 -4.30
C VAL A 26 -0.77 -25.94 -5.02
N ALA A 27 -1.42 -25.96 -6.18
CA ALA A 27 -1.83 -24.74 -6.88
C ALA A 27 -2.92 -23.97 -6.13
N SER A 28 -3.93 -24.66 -5.58
CA SER A 28 -5.03 -24.01 -4.86
C SER A 28 -4.63 -23.41 -3.50
N THR A 29 -3.50 -23.83 -2.92
CA THR A 29 -2.98 -23.27 -1.66
C THR A 29 -2.03 -22.09 -1.86
N ARG A 30 -1.50 -21.90 -3.07
CA ARG A 30 -0.55 -20.81 -3.36
C ARG A 30 -1.22 -19.44 -3.55
N GLU A 31 -2.47 -19.41 -3.98
CA GLU A 31 -3.21 -18.14 -4.13
C GLU A 31 -3.59 -17.50 -2.79
N PHE A 32 -3.65 -18.27 -1.69
CA PHE A 32 -4.05 -17.75 -0.38
C PHE A 32 -2.90 -17.10 0.41
N LEU A 33 -1.64 -17.37 0.04
CA LEU A 33 -0.46 -16.88 0.78
C LEU A 33 0.24 -15.68 0.12
N TYR A 34 -0.25 -15.22 -1.03
CA TYR A 34 0.30 -14.05 -1.71
C TYR A 34 -0.53 -12.81 -1.37
N SER A 35 -0.44 -12.36 -0.12
CA SER A 35 -0.93 -11.04 0.28
C SER A 35 0.09 -10.00 -0.18
N SER A 36 0.01 -9.56 -1.44
CA SER A 36 0.75 -8.37 -1.86
C SER A 36 0.08 -7.16 -1.23
N GLU A 37 0.71 -6.57 -0.21
CA GLU A 37 0.30 -5.25 0.28
C GLU A 37 0.31 -4.27 -0.90
N THR A 38 -0.81 -3.59 -1.10
CA THR A 38 -0.96 -2.66 -2.22
C THR A 38 -0.44 -1.30 -1.77
N PRO A 39 0.55 -0.71 -2.47
CA PRO A 39 1.04 0.62 -2.12
C PRO A 39 0.01 1.67 -2.51
N PHE A 40 -0.39 2.50 -1.54
CA PHE A 40 -1.21 3.68 -1.76
C PHE A 40 -0.34 4.92 -1.61
N GLN A 41 -0.50 5.87 -2.53
CA GLN A 41 0.20 7.15 -2.48
C GLN A 41 -0.81 8.29 -2.60
N GLU A 42 -0.75 9.21 -1.65
CA GLU A 42 -1.59 10.40 -1.63
C GLU A 42 -0.72 11.66 -1.63
N THR A 43 -1.11 12.65 -2.44
CA THR A 43 -0.45 13.96 -2.49
C THR A 43 -1.45 15.03 -2.12
N ILE A 44 -1.14 15.78 -1.06
CA ILE A 44 -1.98 16.85 -0.55
C ILE A 44 -1.20 18.16 -0.69
N GLU A 45 -1.77 19.08 -1.45
CA GLU A 45 -1.22 20.41 -1.68
C GLU A 45 -2.12 21.46 -1.03
N LYS A 46 -1.52 22.33 -0.22
CA LYS A 46 -2.25 23.41 0.43
C LYS A 46 -1.39 24.66 0.52
N THR A 47 -2.03 25.79 0.23
CA THR A 47 -1.39 27.11 0.32
C THR A 47 -1.99 27.87 1.49
N PHE A 48 -1.11 28.44 2.32
CA PHE A 48 -1.47 29.25 3.48
C PHE A 48 -0.96 30.67 3.28
N THR A 49 -1.79 31.66 3.58
CA THR A 49 -1.37 33.07 3.59
C THR A 49 -0.96 33.45 5.02
N VAL A 50 0.21 34.06 5.18
CA VAL A 50 0.79 34.45 6.48
C VAL A 50 1.15 35.94 6.45
N ASP A 51 0.77 36.69 7.47
CA ASP A 51 0.92 38.15 7.50
C ASP A 51 2.21 38.62 8.19
N GLY A 52 3.14 37.68 8.45
CA GLY A 52 4.39 37.92 9.16
C GLY A 52 5.22 36.64 9.31
N PRO A 53 6.20 36.60 10.22
CA PRO A 53 7.01 35.41 10.47
C PRO A 53 6.13 34.19 10.78
N ALA A 54 6.20 33.18 9.93
CA ALA A 54 5.41 31.96 10.07
C ALA A 54 6.14 30.93 10.94
N THR A 55 5.38 30.22 11.76
CA THR A 55 5.86 29.03 12.47
C THR A 55 5.21 27.79 11.86
N LEU A 56 6.02 26.85 11.42
CA LEU A 56 5.57 25.56 10.94
C LEU A 56 5.77 24.51 12.03
N ASP A 57 4.69 23.83 12.40
CA ASP A 57 4.71 22.65 13.25
C ASP A 57 4.32 21.45 12.37
N LEU A 58 5.27 20.56 12.13
CA LEU A 58 5.15 19.45 11.19
C LEU A 58 5.44 18.13 11.89
N GLU A 59 4.45 17.25 11.86
CA GLU A 59 4.57 15.85 12.27
C GLU A 59 4.39 14.98 11.01
N ASN A 60 5.46 14.27 10.62
CA ASN A 60 5.45 13.35 9.48
C ASN A 60 5.86 11.96 9.98
N VAL A 61 4.99 10.99 9.74
CA VAL A 61 5.19 9.59 10.15
C VAL A 61 5.88 8.79 9.04
N CYS A 62 5.46 8.98 7.78
CA CYS A 62 6.06 8.32 6.61
C CYS A 62 5.79 9.10 5.33
N GLY A 63 6.83 9.34 4.53
CA GLY A 63 6.76 10.06 3.26
C GLY A 63 7.56 11.37 3.24
N ASN A 64 7.34 12.18 2.22
CA ASN A 64 8.07 13.43 2.00
C ASN A 64 7.16 14.64 2.19
N THR A 65 7.61 15.63 2.94
CA THR A 65 6.94 16.92 3.05
C THR A 65 7.86 18.02 2.53
N THR A 66 7.39 18.75 1.52
CA THR A 66 8.08 19.92 0.98
C THR A 66 7.32 21.16 1.40
N VAL A 67 8.01 22.12 2.02
CA VAL A 67 7.45 23.42 2.38
C VAL A 67 8.24 24.52 1.70
N THR A 68 7.54 25.30 0.89
CA THR A 68 8.13 26.38 0.10
C THR A 68 7.47 27.70 0.50
N GLY A 69 8.27 28.64 0.98
CA GLY A 69 7.85 30.04 1.10
C GLY A 69 7.90 30.71 -0.28
N SER A 70 6.82 31.36 -0.70
CA SER A 70 6.80 32.14 -1.93
C SER A 70 6.99 33.64 -1.62
N ALA A 71 7.33 34.42 -2.66
CA ALA A 71 7.68 35.84 -2.53
C ALA A 71 6.51 36.75 -2.07
N GLY A 72 5.30 36.21 -1.87
CA GLY A 72 4.13 36.97 -1.47
C GLY A 72 3.41 36.30 -0.31
N ASN A 73 3.92 36.48 0.92
CA ASN A 73 3.23 36.15 2.18
C ASN A 73 2.53 34.78 2.18
N GLN A 74 3.07 33.81 1.46
CA GLN A 74 2.41 32.55 1.20
C GLN A 74 3.38 31.41 1.47
N VAL A 75 2.85 30.39 2.13
CA VAL A 75 3.53 29.13 2.41
C VAL A 75 2.78 28.05 1.67
N GLN A 76 3.44 27.44 0.69
CA GLN A 76 2.94 26.27 -0.02
C GLN A 76 3.47 25.02 0.68
N VAL A 77 2.57 24.14 1.07
CA VAL A 77 2.86 22.85 1.68
C VAL A 77 2.42 21.76 0.72
N THR A 78 3.36 20.91 0.32
CA THR A 78 3.10 19.69 -0.45
C THR A 78 3.49 18.50 0.43
N ALA A 79 2.50 17.74 0.86
CA ALA A 79 2.70 16.50 1.61
C ALA A 79 2.47 15.31 0.68
N GLN A 80 3.48 14.45 0.54
CA GLN A 80 3.39 13.18 -0.16
C GLN A 80 3.48 12.06 0.86
N MET A 81 2.44 11.25 0.93
CA MET A 81 2.35 10.13 1.86
C MET A 81 2.28 8.81 1.13
N GLN A 82 2.89 7.80 1.72
CA GLN A 82 2.86 6.43 1.23
C GLN A 82 2.43 5.52 2.38
N SER A 83 1.35 4.77 2.16
CA SER A 83 0.82 3.78 3.10
C SER A 83 0.60 2.45 2.40
N TRP A 84 0.69 1.36 3.16
CA TRP A 84 0.53 0.00 2.65
C TRP A 84 -0.67 -0.64 3.35
N GLY A 85 -1.58 -1.21 2.56
CA GLY A 85 -2.79 -1.86 3.07
C GLY A 85 -3.09 -3.14 2.31
N LYS A 86 -4.03 -3.92 2.83
CA LYS A 86 -4.53 -5.12 2.14
C LYS A 86 -5.23 -4.76 0.83
N ASP A 87 -5.85 -3.57 0.81
CA ASP A 87 -6.46 -2.93 -0.34
C ASP A 87 -6.29 -1.39 -0.23
N GLU A 88 -6.70 -0.66 -1.27
CA GLU A 88 -6.57 0.80 -1.32
C GLU A 88 -7.39 1.51 -0.24
N GLU A 89 -8.57 0.99 0.13
CA GLU A 89 -9.40 1.59 1.18
C GLU A 89 -8.77 1.41 2.56
N ASP A 90 -8.22 0.23 2.84
CA ASP A 90 -7.49 -0.10 4.05
C ASP A 90 -6.24 0.78 4.17
N ALA A 91 -5.48 0.94 3.09
CA ALA A 91 -4.30 1.82 3.06
C ALA A 91 -4.66 3.30 3.31
N ARG A 92 -5.82 3.77 2.82
CA ARG A 92 -6.30 5.15 2.99
C ARG A 92 -6.82 5.43 4.40
N ARG A 93 -7.49 4.46 5.04
CA ARG A 93 -8.02 4.62 6.41
C ARG A 93 -6.94 4.67 7.48
N GLN A 94 -5.77 4.12 7.21
CA GLN A 94 -4.66 4.10 8.17
C GLN A 94 -4.05 5.47 8.41
N VAL A 95 -4.25 6.44 7.51
CA VAL A 95 -3.52 7.70 7.55
C VAL A 95 -4.37 8.86 7.05
N GLU A 96 -4.67 9.81 7.93
CA GLU A 96 -5.35 11.06 7.57
C GLU A 96 -4.43 12.25 7.88
N VAL A 97 -4.30 13.18 6.93
CA VAL A 97 -3.50 14.40 7.12
C VAL A 97 -4.40 15.57 7.45
N GLN A 98 -4.19 16.13 8.64
CA GLN A 98 -4.87 17.34 9.08
C GLN A 98 -3.93 18.52 8.99
N MET A 99 -4.28 19.46 8.10
CA MET A 99 -3.55 20.71 7.92
C MET A 99 -4.40 21.90 8.36
N THR A 100 -3.99 22.55 9.44
CA THR A 100 -4.71 23.67 10.08
C THR A 100 -3.82 24.90 10.19
N GLN A 101 -4.45 26.08 10.19
CA GLN A 101 -3.78 27.37 10.38
C GLN A 101 -4.46 28.14 11.50
N GLN A 102 -3.65 28.68 12.42
CA GLN A 102 -4.08 29.62 13.46
C GLN A 102 -3.15 30.84 13.43
N GLY A 103 -3.63 31.95 12.87
CA GLY A 103 -2.80 33.13 12.61
C GLY A 103 -1.61 32.76 11.71
N ASN A 104 -0.38 33.04 12.15
CA ASN A 104 0.86 32.69 11.44
C ASN A 104 1.44 31.33 11.84
N ARG A 105 0.69 30.50 12.58
CA ARG A 105 1.09 29.14 12.92
C ARG A 105 0.36 28.15 12.01
N ILE A 106 1.12 27.38 11.24
CA ILE A 106 0.63 26.29 10.40
C ILE A 106 0.96 24.99 11.13
N THR A 107 -0.05 24.15 11.36
CA THR A 107 0.10 22.85 12.01
C THR A 107 -0.31 21.76 11.03
N ILE A 108 0.61 20.84 10.78
CA ILE A 108 0.42 19.65 9.94
C ILE A 108 0.58 18.45 10.84
N ARG A 109 -0.50 17.69 11.01
CA ARG A 109 -0.47 16.42 11.75
C ARG A 109 -0.94 15.28 10.88
N VAL A 110 -0.36 14.12 11.15
CA VAL A 110 -0.85 12.84 10.70
C VAL A 110 -1.64 12.23 11.85
N VAL A 111 -2.91 11.90 11.62
CA VAL A 111 -3.77 11.17 12.56
C VAL A 111 -4.02 9.76 12.04
N TYR A 112 -4.12 8.80 12.97
CA TYR A 112 -4.28 7.36 12.74
C TYR A 112 -5.49 6.81 13.51
#